data_AF-A0A7J9W9N9-F1
#
_entry.id   AF-A0A7J9W9N9-F1
#
_cell.length_a   1.000
_cell.length_b   1.000
_cell.length_c   1.000
_cell.angle_alpha   90.00
_cell.angle_beta   90.00
_cell.angle_gamma   90.00
#
_symmetry.space_group_name_H-M   'P 1'
#
loop_
_entity.id
_entity.type
_entity.pdbx_description
1 polymer ?
#
loop_
_entity_poly.entity_id
_entity_poly.type
_entity_poly.pdbx_seq_one_letter_code
_entity_poly.pdbx_strand_id
1 'polypeptide(L)'
;GMGQAHTVPFATAIIVAFLATAMILVGRVSLGQGIVVAAVLCSPAVMFALERVNMDVLLFSVVAGSVLVWRWWPRPAGVLSPVLYFVAATAKIFPVVGLPVFLFTRRRDAVLTATAALVGFAVYAAATLADIRVVAGTATQGQAYSYGARILLSRIVRLVGFQPETGASSAKQALAILPVLALMGLLALWAYRRFPRPAEATYRPMPWRLLSFLLGTAIYLGTFAVANNFDYRLIFLILTLPQLFEWASRDEAATADAAPTQEWQALSAVTLGAIVILVWIGSLWEPLGLFDELASWAVAGLLGALALRSLPIGAVARPQPRGSVETAR
;
A
#
# COMPACT_ATOMS: atom_id res chain seq x y z
N GLY A 1 -31.20 18.47 -5.15
CA GLY A 1 -29.78 18.66 -4.79
C GLY A 1 -29.58 18.35 -3.32
N MET A 2 -28.40 17.90 -2.89
CA MET A 2 -28.10 17.71 -1.47
C MET A 2 -27.96 19.07 -0.78
N GLY A 3 -28.89 19.40 0.11
CA GLY A 3 -28.78 20.55 1.03
C GLY A 3 -27.98 20.23 2.30
N GLN A 4 -27.72 21.24 3.14
CA GLN A 4 -26.95 21.10 4.39
C GLN A 4 -27.49 20.01 5.34
N ALA A 5 -28.82 19.81 5.35
CA ALA A 5 -29.47 18.76 6.14
C ALA A 5 -29.02 17.34 5.76
N HIS A 6 -28.53 17.13 4.53
CA HIS A 6 -28.03 15.83 4.07
C HIS A 6 -26.53 15.66 4.29
N THR A 7 -25.79 16.74 4.52
CA THR A 7 -24.33 16.70 4.68
C THR A 7 -23.92 15.93 5.94
N VAL A 8 -24.58 16.17 7.06
CA VAL A 8 -24.24 15.49 8.34
C VAL A 8 -24.55 13.98 8.26
N PRO A 9 -25.75 13.52 7.86
CA PRO A 9 -26.01 12.09 7.70
C PRO A 9 -25.06 11.39 6.73
N PHE A 10 -24.73 12.05 5.60
CA PHE A 10 -23.83 11.49 4.60
C PHE A 10 -22.38 11.37 5.12
N ALA A 11 -21.87 12.41 5.78
CA ALA A 11 -20.56 12.37 6.42
C ALA A 11 -20.47 11.28 7.49
N THR A 12 -21.49 11.19 8.35
CA THR A 12 -21.58 10.13 9.37
C THR A 12 -21.58 8.76 8.73
N ALA A 13 -22.33 8.54 7.64
CA ALA A 13 -22.35 7.27 6.93
C ALA A 13 -20.97 6.90 6.36
N ILE A 14 -20.23 7.85 5.80
CA ILE A 14 -18.86 7.62 5.30
C ILE A 14 -17.91 7.24 6.45
N ILE A 15 -17.95 7.96 7.57
CA ILE A 15 -17.10 7.68 8.73
C ILE A 15 -17.41 6.30 9.32
N VAL A 16 -18.70 5.97 9.48
CA VAL A 16 -19.13 4.66 9.96
C VAL A 16 -18.69 3.55 9.01
N ALA A 17 -18.82 3.75 7.69
CA ALA A 17 -18.35 2.79 6.70
C ALA A 17 -16.83 2.58 6.79
N PHE A 18 -16.05 3.65 6.96
CA PHE A 18 -14.61 3.58 7.17
C PHE A 18 -14.24 2.77 8.42
N LEU A 19 -14.80 3.12 9.58
CA LEU A 19 -14.51 2.43 10.82
C LEU A 19 -14.95 0.96 10.77
N ALA A 20 -16.15 0.69 10.27
CA ALA A 20 -16.65 -0.67 10.12
C ALA A 20 -15.76 -1.51 9.21
N THR A 21 -15.42 -1.00 8.02
CA THR A 21 -14.54 -1.72 7.08
C THR A 21 -13.14 -1.94 7.64
N ALA A 22 -12.54 -0.95 8.33
CA ALA A 22 -11.26 -1.09 9.00
C ALA A 22 -11.28 -2.18 10.08
N MET A 23 -12.30 -2.18 10.95
CA MET A 23 -12.43 -3.16 12.04
C MET A 23 -12.69 -4.57 11.51
N ILE A 24 -13.53 -4.72 10.50
CA ILE A 24 -13.82 -6.00 9.84
C ILE A 24 -12.57 -6.56 9.15
N LEU A 25 -11.83 -5.69 8.45
CA LEU A 25 -10.61 -6.04 7.75
C LEU A 25 -9.54 -6.56 8.70
N VAL A 26 -9.29 -5.83 9.79
CA VAL A 26 -8.33 -6.24 10.83
C VAL A 26 -8.78 -7.53 11.51
N GLY A 27 -10.07 -7.66 11.83
CA GLY A 27 -10.64 -8.85 12.44
C GLY A 27 -10.28 -9.00 13.92
N ARG A 28 -10.18 -10.23 14.40
CA ARG A 28 -9.85 -10.53 15.81
C ARG A 28 -8.34 -10.39 16.02
N VAL A 29 -7.96 -9.60 17.02
CA VAL A 29 -6.58 -9.28 17.34
C VAL A 29 -6.31 -9.47 18.84
N SER A 30 -5.06 -9.72 19.20
CA SER A 30 -4.62 -9.72 20.60
C SER A 30 -4.66 -8.31 21.19
N LEU A 31 -4.56 -8.17 22.52
CA LEU A 31 -4.54 -6.86 23.18
C LEU A 31 -3.43 -5.94 22.62
N GLY A 32 -2.21 -6.47 22.45
CA GLY A 32 -1.08 -5.69 21.91
C GLY A 32 -1.33 -5.21 20.47
N GLN A 33 -1.86 -6.09 19.62
CA GLN A 33 -2.28 -5.72 18.26
C GLN A 33 -3.43 -4.70 18.28
N GLY A 34 -4.39 -4.84 19.20
CA GLY A 34 -5.49 -3.90 19.40
C GLY A 34 -5.01 -2.50 19.81
N ILE A 35 -3.98 -2.41 20.67
CA ILE A 35 -3.33 -1.13 21.02
C ILE A 35 -2.70 -0.50 19.77
N VAL A 36 -2.01 -1.26 18.92
CA VAL A 36 -1.44 -0.74 17.68
C VAL A 36 -2.54 -0.23 16.74
N VAL A 37 -3.63 -1.00 16.57
CA VAL A 37 -4.78 -0.60 15.75
C VAL A 37 -5.41 0.69 16.29
N ALA A 38 -5.62 0.78 17.60
CA ALA A 38 -6.14 1.98 18.24
C ALA A 38 -5.20 3.19 18.05
N ALA A 39 -3.90 2.99 18.23
CA ALA A 39 -2.90 4.04 18.01
C ALA A 39 -2.89 4.54 16.56
N VAL A 40 -3.07 3.65 15.58
CA VAL A 40 -3.19 4.04 14.16
C VAL A 40 -4.52 4.75 13.89
N LEU A 41 -5.65 4.18 14.32
CA LEU A 41 -6.98 4.75 14.06
C LEU A 41 -7.20 6.10 14.75
N CYS A 42 -6.62 6.31 15.94
CA CYS A 42 -6.66 7.56 16.68
C CYS A 42 -5.50 8.51 16.34
N SER A 43 -4.66 8.15 15.37
CA SER A 43 -3.54 9.00 14.98
C SER A 43 -4.04 10.31 14.34
N PRO A 44 -3.26 11.40 14.44
CA PRO A 44 -3.62 12.65 13.80
C PRO A 44 -3.81 12.54 12.28
N ALA A 45 -3.06 11.69 11.58
CA ALA A 45 -3.24 11.47 10.15
C ALA A 45 -4.64 10.93 9.83
N VAL A 46 -5.14 9.96 10.61
CA VAL A 46 -6.50 9.42 10.45
C VAL A 46 -7.54 10.45 10.88
N MET A 47 -7.34 11.14 12.01
CA MET A 47 -8.27 12.19 12.46
C MET A 47 -8.39 13.32 11.43
N PHE A 48 -7.29 13.73 10.81
CA PHE A 48 -7.27 14.72 9.74
C PHE A 48 -8.09 14.29 8.52
N ALA A 49 -8.12 12.99 8.21
CA ALA A 49 -8.98 12.44 7.16
C ALA A 49 -10.47 12.52 7.54
N LEU A 50 -10.81 12.17 8.78
CA LEU A 50 -12.17 12.09 9.29
C LEU A 50 -12.79 13.46 9.51
N GLU A 51 -12.08 14.41 10.13
CA GLU A 51 -12.55 15.78 10.38
C GLU A 51 -12.94 16.49 9.08
N ARG A 52 -12.20 16.21 7.99
CA ARG A 52 -12.47 16.78 6.67
C ARG A 52 -13.40 15.94 5.82
N VAL A 53 -13.82 14.77 6.31
CA VAL A 53 -14.61 13.77 5.56
C VAL A 53 -14.02 13.61 4.15
N ASN A 54 -12.69 13.44 4.09
CA ASN A 54 -12.00 13.43 2.82
C ASN A 54 -12.51 12.27 1.96
N MET A 55 -12.61 12.44 0.65
CA MET A 55 -12.99 11.37 -0.27
C MET A 55 -12.13 10.11 -0.10
N ASP A 56 -10.87 10.26 0.33
CA ASP A 56 -9.98 9.13 0.62
C ASP A 56 -10.54 8.19 1.71
N VAL A 57 -11.34 8.69 2.66
CA VAL A 57 -12.05 7.88 3.68
C VAL A 57 -13.05 6.92 3.02
N LEU A 58 -13.82 7.42 2.05
CA LEU A 58 -14.73 6.58 1.26
C LEU A 58 -13.94 5.61 0.36
N LEU A 59 -12.88 6.08 -0.30
CA LEU A 59 -12.04 5.23 -1.15
C LEU A 59 -11.38 4.10 -0.35
N PHE A 60 -10.97 4.36 0.90
CA PHE A 60 -10.49 3.33 1.80
C PHE A 60 -11.55 2.24 1.98
N SER A 61 -12.81 2.60 2.26
CA SER A 61 -13.89 1.60 2.41
C SER A 61 -14.12 0.79 1.14
N VAL A 62 -14.02 1.40 -0.04
CA VAL A 62 -14.14 0.70 -1.33
C VAL A 62 -12.97 -0.27 -1.53
N VAL A 63 -11.74 0.17 -1.27
CA VAL A 63 -10.54 -0.67 -1.40
C VAL A 63 -10.56 -1.80 -0.37
N ALA A 64 -10.86 -1.53 0.90
CA ALA A 64 -11.04 -2.55 1.93
C ALA A 64 -12.17 -3.51 1.55
N GLY A 65 -13.27 -3.00 1.01
CA GLY A 65 -14.36 -3.79 0.45
C GLY A 65 -13.89 -4.77 -0.63
N SER A 66 -12.99 -4.35 -1.52
CA SER A 66 -12.40 -5.24 -2.53
C SER A 66 -11.65 -6.44 -1.91
N VAL A 67 -10.97 -6.22 -0.79
CA VAL A 67 -10.29 -7.26 -0.01
C VAL A 67 -11.31 -8.14 0.72
N LEU A 68 -12.37 -7.56 1.29
CA LEU A 68 -13.41 -8.32 2.00
C LEU A 68 -14.21 -9.23 1.06
N VAL A 69 -14.48 -8.77 -0.17
CA VAL A 69 -15.03 -9.62 -1.24
C VAL A 69 -14.10 -10.78 -1.53
N TRP A 70 -12.78 -10.54 -1.60
CA TRP A 70 -11.79 -11.59 -1.79
C TRP A 70 -11.77 -12.61 -0.65
N ARG A 71 -11.93 -12.12 0.58
CA ARG A 71 -11.92 -12.93 1.80
C ARG A 71 -13.17 -13.81 1.91
N TRP A 72 -14.35 -13.29 1.64
CA TRP A 72 -15.61 -13.96 1.96
C TRP A 72 -16.32 -14.61 0.78
N TRP A 73 -16.07 -14.16 -0.45
CA TRP A 73 -16.72 -14.70 -1.64
C TRP A 73 -15.70 -15.27 -2.64
N PRO A 74 -15.04 -16.41 -2.34
CA PRO A 74 -13.94 -16.94 -3.15
C PRO A 74 -14.31 -17.18 -4.61
N ARG A 75 -15.56 -17.58 -4.90
CA ARG A 75 -16.02 -17.87 -6.26
C ARG A 75 -16.00 -16.60 -7.15
N PRO A 76 -16.77 -15.54 -6.86
CA PRO A 76 -16.78 -14.34 -7.71
C PRO A 76 -15.62 -13.36 -7.42
N ALA A 77 -14.81 -13.58 -6.38
CA ALA A 77 -13.75 -12.67 -5.96
C ALA A 77 -12.77 -12.27 -7.07
N GLY A 78 -12.43 -13.17 -7.99
CA GLY A 78 -11.55 -12.87 -9.11
C GLY A 78 -12.11 -11.80 -10.04
N VAL A 79 -13.43 -11.64 -10.13
CA VAL A 79 -14.05 -10.59 -10.94
C VAL A 79 -14.42 -9.38 -10.07
N LEU A 80 -15.12 -9.61 -8.97
CA LEU A 80 -15.68 -8.53 -8.16
C LEU A 80 -14.62 -7.69 -7.46
N SER A 81 -13.53 -8.29 -6.98
CA SER A 81 -12.48 -7.53 -6.27
C SER A 81 -11.74 -6.56 -7.20
N PRO A 82 -11.21 -6.97 -8.38
CA PRO A 82 -10.60 -6.01 -9.32
C PRO A 82 -11.59 -4.96 -9.84
N VAL A 83 -12.85 -5.32 -10.08
CA VAL A 83 -13.88 -4.35 -10.53
C VAL A 83 -14.16 -3.31 -9.46
N LEU A 84 -14.35 -3.73 -8.21
CA LEU A 84 -14.58 -2.79 -7.10
C LEU A 84 -13.35 -1.90 -6.87
N TYR A 85 -12.15 -2.45 -7.01
CA TYR A 85 -10.91 -1.68 -6.93
C TYR A 85 -10.76 -0.70 -8.10
N PHE A 86 -11.17 -1.09 -9.32
CA PHE A 86 -11.20 -0.23 -10.49
C PHE A 86 -12.14 0.96 -10.28
N VAL A 87 -13.30 0.79 -9.64
CA VAL A 87 -14.18 1.90 -9.26
C VAL A 87 -13.45 2.93 -8.39
N ALA A 88 -12.66 2.48 -7.41
CA ALA A 88 -11.82 3.39 -6.61
C ALA A 88 -10.78 4.14 -7.47
N ALA A 89 -10.13 3.44 -8.41
CA ALA A 89 -9.16 4.03 -9.32
C ALA A 89 -9.79 5.06 -10.29
N THR A 90 -11.03 4.85 -10.74
CA THR A 90 -11.75 5.84 -11.55
C THR A 90 -12.18 7.06 -10.74
N ALA A 91 -12.55 6.86 -9.47
CA ALA A 91 -12.98 7.95 -8.59
C ALA A 91 -11.81 8.88 -8.21
N LYS A 92 -10.60 8.35 -8.10
CA LYS A 92 -9.37 9.13 -7.92
C LYS A 92 -8.21 8.35 -8.51
N ILE A 93 -7.26 9.02 -9.16
CA ILE A 93 -6.24 8.33 -9.99
C ILE A 93 -5.31 7.41 -9.18
N PHE A 94 -4.93 7.79 -7.96
CA PHE A 94 -3.83 7.12 -7.26
C PHE A 94 -4.02 5.62 -6.95
N PRO A 95 -5.22 5.06 -6.64
CA PRO A 95 -5.40 3.64 -6.40
C PRO A 95 -5.01 2.79 -7.61
N VAL A 96 -4.98 3.30 -8.86
CA VAL A 96 -4.60 2.52 -10.04
C VAL A 96 -3.30 1.71 -9.86
N VAL A 97 -2.35 2.23 -9.07
CA VAL A 97 -1.07 1.59 -8.77
C VAL A 97 -1.20 0.22 -8.09
N GLY A 98 -2.33 -0.09 -7.45
CA GLY A 98 -2.58 -1.40 -6.86
C GLY A 98 -3.26 -2.41 -7.80
N LEU A 99 -3.81 -2.01 -8.96
CA LEU A 99 -4.39 -2.96 -9.92
C LEU A 99 -3.40 -4.06 -10.37
N PRO A 100 -2.11 -3.77 -10.62
CA PRO A 100 -1.13 -4.80 -10.94
C PRO A 100 -0.97 -5.89 -9.87
N VAL A 101 -1.32 -5.64 -8.61
CA VAL A 101 -1.25 -6.65 -7.53
C VAL A 101 -2.10 -7.88 -7.88
N PHE A 102 -3.25 -7.69 -8.52
CA PHE A 102 -4.14 -8.79 -8.91
C PHE A 102 -3.51 -9.72 -9.95
N LEU A 103 -2.52 -9.27 -10.72
CA LEU A 103 -1.77 -10.09 -11.68
C LEU A 103 -0.94 -11.18 -10.97
N PHE A 104 -0.61 -10.98 -9.70
CA PHE A 104 0.17 -11.92 -8.89
C PHE A 104 -0.70 -12.89 -8.07
N THR A 105 -2.03 -12.81 -8.17
CA THR A 105 -2.95 -13.66 -7.38
C THR A 105 -3.01 -15.12 -7.85
N ARG A 106 -2.41 -15.43 -9.01
CA ARG A 106 -2.43 -16.74 -9.70
C ARG A 106 -3.84 -17.24 -10.04
N ARG A 107 -4.83 -16.34 -10.07
CA ARG A 107 -6.22 -16.60 -10.46
C ARG A 107 -6.50 -16.05 -11.85
N ARG A 108 -6.86 -16.92 -12.80
CA ARG A 108 -7.05 -16.51 -14.22
C ARG A 108 -8.12 -15.43 -14.37
N ASP A 109 -9.25 -15.58 -13.69
CA ASP A 109 -10.34 -14.60 -13.65
C ASP A 109 -9.88 -13.25 -13.09
N ALA A 110 -9.10 -13.25 -12.00
CA ALA A 110 -8.50 -12.06 -11.43
C ALA A 110 -7.51 -11.36 -12.37
N VAL A 111 -6.64 -12.13 -13.01
CA VAL A 111 -5.66 -11.61 -13.97
C VAL A 111 -6.38 -10.96 -15.16
N LEU A 112 -7.33 -11.67 -15.78
CA LEU A 112 -8.07 -11.15 -16.93
C LEU A 112 -8.86 -9.89 -16.58
N THR A 113 -9.56 -9.90 -15.43
CA THR A 113 -10.34 -8.74 -14.98
C THR A 113 -9.45 -7.56 -14.64
N ALA A 114 -8.31 -7.78 -13.98
CA ALA A 114 -7.35 -6.72 -13.66
C ALA A 114 -6.68 -6.15 -14.92
N THR A 115 -6.35 -6.99 -15.91
CA THR A 115 -5.86 -6.53 -17.21
C THR A 115 -6.92 -5.70 -17.94
N ALA A 116 -8.17 -6.15 -17.97
CA ALA A 116 -9.27 -5.38 -18.55
C ALA A 116 -9.48 -4.04 -17.82
N ALA A 117 -9.40 -4.02 -16.49
CA ALA A 117 -9.49 -2.80 -15.69
C ALA A 117 -8.32 -1.84 -15.95
N LEU A 118 -7.09 -2.35 -16.11
CA LEU A 118 -5.92 -1.55 -16.46
C LEU A 118 -6.06 -0.92 -17.85
N VAL A 119 -6.52 -1.69 -18.83
CA VAL A 119 -6.80 -1.18 -20.19
C VAL A 119 -7.93 -0.15 -20.14
N GLY A 120 -9.03 -0.44 -19.45
CA GLY A 120 -10.13 0.49 -19.26
C GLY A 120 -9.70 1.78 -18.58
N PHE A 121 -8.83 1.70 -17.56
CA PHE A 121 -8.26 2.88 -16.91
C PHE A 121 -7.36 3.68 -17.86
N ALA A 122 -6.53 3.01 -18.66
CA ALA A 122 -5.68 3.67 -19.64
C ALA A 122 -6.51 4.44 -20.68
N VAL A 123 -7.62 3.85 -21.16
CA VAL A 123 -8.58 4.52 -22.05
C VAL A 123 -9.22 5.72 -21.35
N TYR A 124 -9.70 5.54 -20.11
CA TYR A 124 -10.26 6.64 -19.30
C TYR A 124 -9.27 7.80 -19.12
N ALA A 125 -8.02 7.49 -18.75
CA ALA A 125 -6.97 8.48 -18.53
C ALA A 125 -6.56 9.18 -19.84
N ALA A 126 -6.54 8.45 -20.97
CA ALA A 126 -6.27 9.05 -22.28
C ALA A 126 -7.40 10.01 -22.71
N ALA A 127 -8.66 9.59 -22.51
CA ALA A 127 -9.83 10.40 -22.83
C ALA A 127 -9.95 11.66 -21.96
N THR A 128 -9.50 11.61 -20.70
CA THR A 128 -9.55 12.71 -19.74
C THR A 128 -8.21 13.41 -19.53
N LEU A 129 -7.23 13.17 -20.40
CA LEU A 129 -5.85 13.63 -20.21
C LEU A 129 -5.74 15.15 -20.08
N ALA A 130 -6.58 15.90 -20.81
CA ALA A 130 -6.63 17.36 -20.73
C ALA A 130 -7.03 17.81 -19.32
N ASP A 131 -8.11 17.25 -18.77
CA ASP A 131 -8.58 17.56 -17.42
C ASP A 131 -7.56 17.13 -16.36
N ILE A 132 -6.95 15.95 -16.52
CA ILE A 132 -5.90 15.46 -15.63
C ILE A 132 -4.73 16.45 -15.59
N ARG A 133 -4.31 16.99 -16.75
CA ARG A 133 -3.22 17.99 -16.81
C ARG A 133 -3.61 19.30 -16.14
N VAL A 134 -4.85 19.77 -16.33
CA VAL A 134 -5.35 20.98 -15.67
C VAL A 134 -5.35 20.79 -14.15
N VAL A 135 -5.94 19.70 -13.65
CA VAL A 135 -5.99 19.38 -12.22
C VAL A 135 -4.59 19.22 -11.64
N ALA A 136 -3.68 18.56 -12.35
CA ALA A 136 -2.29 18.40 -11.92
C ALA A 136 -1.54 19.74 -11.83
N GLY A 137 -1.87 20.71 -12.69
CA GLY A 137 -1.29 22.05 -12.68
C GLY A 137 -1.84 22.95 -11.57
N THR A 138 -3.08 22.75 -11.13
CA THR A 138 -3.73 23.57 -10.09
C THR A 138 -3.71 22.94 -8.69
N ALA A 139 -3.45 21.63 -8.59
CA ALA A 139 -3.44 20.93 -7.32
C ALA A 139 -2.34 21.48 -6.40
N THR A 140 -2.73 21.91 -5.20
CA THR A 140 -1.81 22.41 -4.20
C THR A 140 -0.88 21.29 -3.72
N GLN A 141 0.41 21.41 -4.03
CA GLN A 141 1.46 20.53 -3.51
C GLN A 141 1.97 21.12 -2.20
N GLY A 142 1.20 20.93 -1.12
CA GLY A 142 1.61 21.34 0.22
C GLY A 142 2.94 20.69 0.62
N GLN A 143 3.76 21.42 1.39
CA GLN A 143 4.93 20.85 2.10
C GLN A 143 4.62 20.57 3.58
N ALA A 144 3.54 21.16 4.12
CA ALA A 144 3.07 20.91 5.47
C ALA A 144 2.05 19.76 5.45
N TYR A 145 2.08 18.92 6.50
CA TYR A 145 1.16 17.78 6.67
C TYR A 145 1.10 16.88 5.45
N SER A 146 2.27 16.63 4.85
CA SER A 146 2.42 15.91 3.60
C SER A 146 3.63 15.00 3.67
N TYR A 147 3.50 13.83 3.05
CA TYR A 147 4.58 12.86 2.85
C TYR A 147 4.91 12.71 1.36
N GLY A 148 6.14 12.31 1.05
CA GLY A 148 6.55 11.95 -0.29
C GLY A 148 8.05 12.11 -0.53
N ALA A 149 8.59 11.35 -1.47
CA ALA A 149 10.02 11.33 -1.77
C ALA A 149 10.61 12.70 -2.12
N ARG A 150 9.80 13.60 -2.68
CA ARG A 150 10.25 14.92 -3.14
C ARG A 150 10.52 15.89 -1.99
N ILE A 151 9.91 15.71 -0.82
CA ILE A 151 10.02 16.69 0.27
C ILE A 151 11.44 16.65 0.84
N LEU A 152 11.92 15.49 1.31
CA LEU A 152 13.31 15.34 1.77
C LEU A 152 14.34 15.81 0.73
N LEU A 153 14.17 15.39 -0.53
CA LEU A 153 15.11 15.78 -1.58
C LEU A 153 15.10 17.29 -1.83
N SER A 154 13.93 17.91 -1.87
CA SER A 154 13.83 19.37 -2.02
C SER A 154 14.49 20.12 -0.86
N ARG A 155 14.48 19.56 0.35
CA ARG A 155 15.22 20.12 1.50
C ARG A 155 16.73 19.96 1.32
N ILE A 156 17.22 18.78 0.93
CA ILE A 156 18.64 18.53 0.67
C ILE A 156 19.18 19.43 -0.44
N VAL A 157 18.47 19.54 -1.57
CA VAL A 157 18.87 20.38 -2.70
C VAL A 157 18.99 21.84 -2.29
N ARG A 158 18.06 22.34 -1.47
CA ARG A 158 18.11 23.70 -0.89
C ARG A 158 19.30 23.90 0.05
N LEU A 159 19.65 22.89 0.86
CA LEU A 159 20.81 22.94 1.77
C LEU A 159 22.14 23.00 1.03
N VAL A 160 22.25 22.35 -0.13
CA VAL A 160 23.47 22.36 -0.97
C VAL A 160 23.61 23.67 -1.77
N GLY A 161 22.69 24.63 -1.60
CA GLY A 161 22.75 25.93 -2.26
C GLY A 161 22.31 25.92 -3.72
N PHE A 162 21.79 24.79 -4.21
CA PHE A 162 21.17 24.73 -5.53
C PHE A 162 19.76 25.31 -5.40
N GLN A 163 19.57 26.54 -5.89
CA GLN A 163 18.25 27.14 -6.08
C GLN A 163 17.83 26.93 -7.53
N PRO A 164 17.24 25.77 -7.88
CA PRO A 164 16.77 25.59 -9.24
C PRO A 164 15.61 26.56 -9.44
N GLU A 165 15.79 27.47 -10.40
CA GLU A 165 14.78 28.46 -10.78
C GLU A 165 13.40 27.79 -10.94
N THR A 166 12.40 28.61 -10.66
CA THR A 166 10.96 28.35 -10.52
C THR A 166 10.31 27.86 -11.83
N GLY A 167 10.77 26.72 -12.34
CA GLY A 167 10.16 25.98 -13.43
C GLY A 167 9.95 24.53 -12.98
N ALA A 168 8.69 24.08 -13.04
CA ALA A 168 8.32 22.69 -12.84
C ALA A 168 8.87 21.85 -14.00
N SER A 169 10.08 21.30 -13.87
CA SER A 169 10.59 20.34 -14.85
C SER A 169 10.44 18.93 -14.30
N SER A 170 9.89 18.04 -15.11
CA SER A 170 9.87 16.59 -14.93
C SER A 170 11.27 16.03 -14.61
N ALA A 171 12.34 16.77 -14.94
CA ALA A 171 13.70 16.49 -14.53
C ALA A 171 13.91 16.53 -13.00
N LYS A 172 13.24 17.41 -12.26
CA LYS A 172 13.24 17.42 -10.78
C LYS A 172 12.59 16.15 -10.21
N GLN A 173 11.56 15.63 -10.88
CA GLN A 173 10.95 14.34 -10.53
C GLN A 173 11.87 13.17 -10.88
N ALA A 174 12.47 13.15 -12.08
CA ALA A 174 13.38 12.10 -12.48
C ALA A 174 14.63 12.01 -11.57
N LEU A 175 15.21 13.16 -11.22
CA LEU A 175 16.35 13.24 -10.30
C LEU A 175 15.97 12.82 -8.88
N ALA A 176 14.70 12.93 -8.49
CA ALA A 176 14.20 12.46 -7.20
C ALA A 176 13.89 10.97 -7.17
N ILE A 177 13.35 10.46 -8.27
CA ILE A 177 12.97 9.06 -8.41
C ILE A 177 14.23 8.18 -8.44
N LEU A 178 15.34 8.63 -9.02
CA LEU A 178 16.57 7.83 -9.12
C LEU A 178 17.15 7.43 -7.75
N PRO A 179 17.39 8.34 -6.77
CA PRO A 179 17.79 7.98 -5.41
C PRO A 179 16.77 7.10 -4.69
N VAL A 180 15.46 7.34 -4.89
CA VAL A 180 14.40 6.49 -4.30
C VAL A 180 14.52 5.07 -4.82
N LEU A 181 14.57 4.91 -6.14
CA LEU A 181 14.70 3.60 -6.78
C LEU A 181 16.02 2.94 -6.44
N ALA A 182 17.11 3.70 -6.31
CA ALA A 182 18.41 3.19 -5.88
C ALA A 182 18.36 2.72 -4.42
N LEU A 183 17.83 3.51 -3.49
CA LEU A 183 17.69 3.12 -2.08
C LEU A 183 16.74 1.94 -1.93
N MET A 184 15.58 1.98 -2.57
CA MET A 184 14.63 0.85 -2.59
C MET A 184 15.28 -0.39 -3.21
N GLY A 185 16.06 -0.24 -4.28
CA GLY A 185 16.81 -1.32 -4.92
C GLY A 185 17.91 -1.89 -4.03
N LEU A 186 18.64 -1.04 -3.30
CA LEU A 186 19.68 -1.44 -2.35
C LEU A 186 19.07 -2.14 -1.13
N LEU A 187 17.98 -1.61 -0.57
CA LEU A 187 17.25 -2.24 0.53
C LEU A 187 16.63 -3.56 0.08
N ALA A 188 16.08 -3.60 -1.14
CA ALA A 188 15.56 -4.82 -1.75
C ALA A 188 16.67 -5.85 -2.00
N LEU A 189 17.86 -5.44 -2.45
CA LEU A 189 19.01 -6.32 -2.68
C LEU A 189 19.66 -6.78 -1.37
N TRP A 190 19.71 -5.91 -0.36
CA TRP A 190 20.16 -6.27 0.97
C TRP A 190 19.21 -7.29 1.59
N ALA A 191 17.91 -6.99 1.57
CA ALA A 191 16.88 -7.93 1.96
C ALA A 191 17.02 -9.21 1.14
N TYR A 192 17.19 -9.07 -0.18
CA TYR A 192 17.72 -9.94 -1.25
C TYR A 192 18.66 -11.08 -0.80
N ARG A 193 19.74 -10.62 -0.20
CA ARG A 193 20.88 -11.45 0.16
C ARG A 193 20.77 -11.98 1.57
N ARG A 194 20.08 -11.25 2.45
CA ARG A 194 20.10 -11.55 3.88
C ARG A 194 18.99 -12.50 4.34
N PHE A 195 17.84 -12.46 3.67
CA PHE A 195 16.65 -13.21 4.08
C PHE A 195 16.35 -14.39 3.14
N PRO A 196 16.20 -15.62 3.64
CA PRO A 196 15.67 -16.72 2.83
C PRO A 196 14.24 -16.37 2.37
N ARG A 197 13.89 -16.75 1.13
CA ARG A 197 12.49 -16.69 0.70
C ARG A 197 11.68 -17.65 1.58
N PRO A 198 10.43 -17.29 1.96
CA PRO A 198 9.51 -18.26 2.51
C PRO A 198 9.51 -19.49 1.58
N ALA A 199 9.55 -20.69 2.16
CA ALA A 199 9.46 -21.93 1.39
C ALA A 199 8.31 -21.78 0.38
N GLU A 200 8.58 -22.12 -0.88
CA GLU A 200 7.63 -21.89 -1.98
C GLU A 200 6.26 -22.42 -1.56
N ALA A 201 5.33 -21.51 -1.28
CA ALA A 201 3.96 -21.88 -1.00
C ALA A 201 3.40 -22.51 -2.28
N THR A 202 3.44 -23.83 -2.31
CA THR A 202 2.94 -24.73 -3.34
C THR A 202 1.60 -24.22 -3.85
N TYR A 203 1.51 -23.81 -5.13
CA TYR A 203 0.28 -23.60 -5.93
C TYR A 203 -0.97 -22.93 -5.30
N ARG A 204 -0.89 -22.31 -4.12
CA ARG A 204 -2.05 -21.74 -3.44
C ARG A 204 -2.38 -20.35 -3.99
N PRO A 205 -3.67 -20.03 -4.21
CA PRO A 205 -4.11 -18.67 -4.47
C PRO A 205 -3.67 -17.72 -3.35
N MET A 206 -3.44 -16.45 -3.70
CA MET A 206 -3.00 -15.44 -2.75
C MET A 206 -4.01 -15.29 -1.58
N PRO A 207 -3.56 -15.40 -0.32
CA PRO A 207 -4.44 -15.19 0.83
C PRO A 207 -4.86 -13.73 0.92
N TRP A 208 -6.05 -13.47 1.48
CA TRP A 208 -6.63 -12.12 1.55
C TRP A 208 -5.76 -11.12 2.34
N ARG A 209 -5.03 -11.58 3.37
CA ARG A 209 -4.12 -10.74 4.16
C ARG A 209 -2.96 -10.24 3.31
N LEU A 210 -2.36 -11.12 2.49
CA LEU A 210 -1.29 -10.76 1.57
C LEU A 210 -1.80 -9.82 0.47
N LEU A 211 -3.00 -10.07 -0.07
CA LEU A 211 -3.64 -9.16 -1.02
C LEU A 211 -3.82 -7.77 -0.39
N SER A 212 -4.40 -7.70 0.82
CA SER A 212 -4.58 -6.46 1.58
C SER A 212 -3.26 -5.72 1.75
N PHE A 213 -2.23 -6.42 2.19
CA PHE A 213 -0.89 -5.88 2.38
C PHE A 213 -0.32 -5.31 1.09
N LEU A 214 -0.32 -6.08 -0.01
CA LEU A 214 0.23 -5.63 -1.28
C LEU A 214 -0.55 -4.44 -1.86
N LEU A 215 -1.88 -4.39 -1.69
CA LEU A 215 -2.67 -3.23 -2.11
C LEU A 215 -2.35 -1.97 -1.28
N GLY A 216 -2.27 -2.10 0.05
CA GLY A 216 -1.87 -0.98 0.92
C GLY A 216 -0.46 -0.49 0.63
N THR A 217 0.48 -1.41 0.46
CA THR A 217 1.87 -1.11 0.08
C THR A 217 1.94 -0.46 -1.30
N ALA A 218 1.22 -0.96 -2.31
CA ALA A 218 1.22 -0.37 -3.64
C ALA A 218 0.69 1.07 -3.62
N ILE A 219 -0.41 1.33 -2.90
CA ILE A 219 -0.95 2.69 -2.72
C ILE A 219 0.08 3.58 -2.04
N TYR A 220 0.67 3.14 -0.93
CA TYR A 220 1.65 3.92 -0.19
C TYR A 220 2.88 4.24 -1.06
N LEU A 221 3.52 3.23 -1.65
CA LEU A 221 4.72 3.41 -2.48
C LEU A 221 4.44 4.22 -3.74
N GLY A 222 3.31 3.97 -4.41
CA GLY A 222 2.92 4.69 -5.61
C GLY A 222 2.68 6.17 -5.33
N THR A 223 2.01 6.49 -4.23
CA THR A 223 1.79 7.88 -3.82
C THR A 223 3.07 8.55 -3.35
N PHE A 224 3.86 7.86 -2.51
CA PHE A 224 5.17 8.33 -2.04
C PHE A 224 6.13 8.69 -3.18
N ALA A 225 6.14 7.92 -4.27
CA ALA A 225 7.05 8.13 -5.39
C ALA A 225 6.63 9.28 -6.35
N VAL A 226 5.33 9.49 -6.57
CA VAL A 226 4.84 10.36 -7.66
C VAL A 226 4.79 11.84 -7.26
N ALA A 227 4.33 12.16 -6.05
CA ALA A 227 4.05 13.52 -5.63
C ALA A 227 4.14 13.68 -4.11
N ASN A 228 4.07 14.92 -3.64
CA ASN A 228 3.74 15.19 -2.25
C ASN A 228 2.25 14.89 -2.07
N ASN A 229 1.91 14.14 -1.02
CA ASN A 229 0.53 13.80 -0.70
C ASN A 229 0.26 14.13 0.75
N PHE A 230 -0.93 14.63 1.03
CA PHE A 230 -1.32 14.94 2.40
C PHE A 230 -1.39 13.68 3.27
N ASP A 231 -1.06 13.84 4.55
CA ASP A 231 -0.96 12.75 5.53
C ASP A 231 -2.26 12.01 5.77
N TYR A 232 -3.42 12.61 5.47
CA TYR A 232 -4.70 11.90 5.56
C TYR A 232 -4.74 10.64 4.68
N ARG A 233 -3.88 10.53 3.65
CA ARG A 233 -3.80 9.33 2.82
C ARG A 233 -3.08 8.16 3.51
N LEU A 234 -2.40 8.40 4.62
CA LEU A 234 -1.78 7.33 5.41
C LEU A 234 -2.81 6.33 5.97
N ILE A 235 -4.12 6.65 5.95
CA ILE A 235 -5.21 5.70 6.25
C ILE A 235 -5.09 4.38 5.47
N PHE A 236 -4.52 4.39 4.25
CA PHE A 236 -4.37 3.17 3.45
C PHE A 236 -3.32 2.20 4.02
N LEU A 237 -2.45 2.64 4.95
CA LEU A 237 -1.54 1.74 5.68
C LEU A 237 -2.29 0.76 6.59
N ILE A 238 -3.54 1.04 6.96
CA ILE A 238 -4.39 0.10 7.71
C ILE A 238 -4.55 -1.22 6.94
N LEU A 239 -4.53 -1.20 5.60
CA LEU A 239 -4.59 -2.40 4.75
C LEU A 239 -3.39 -3.35 4.97
N THR A 240 -2.26 -2.83 5.47
CA THR A 240 -1.05 -3.61 5.70
C THR A 240 -1.05 -4.36 7.03
N LEU A 241 -1.83 -3.89 8.00
CA LEU A 241 -1.79 -4.39 9.39
C LEU A 241 -2.11 -5.89 9.52
N PRO A 242 -3.14 -6.46 8.86
CA PRO A 242 -3.48 -7.86 9.06
C PRO A 242 -2.33 -8.83 8.76
N GLN A 243 -1.57 -8.57 7.69
CA GLN A 243 -0.43 -9.41 7.30
C GLN A 243 0.80 -9.14 8.16
N LEU A 244 1.05 -7.86 8.52
CA LEU A 244 2.16 -7.51 9.42
C LEU A 244 1.98 -8.13 10.80
N PHE A 245 0.75 -8.20 11.31
CA PHE A 245 0.44 -8.89 12.56
C PHE A 245 0.70 -10.39 12.48
N GLU A 246 0.32 -11.04 11.38
CA GLU A 246 0.60 -12.46 11.15
C GLU A 246 2.10 -12.74 11.08
N TRP A 247 2.86 -11.91 10.36
CA TRP A 247 4.31 -12.09 10.29
C TRP A 247 5.03 -11.74 11.59
N ALA A 248 4.51 -10.82 12.40
CA ALA A 248 5.09 -10.45 13.69
C ALA A 248 4.74 -11.42 14.83
N SER A 249 3.67 -12.21 14.72
CA SER A 249 3.26 -13.16 15.76
C SER A 249 4.08 -14.45 15.73
N ARG A 250 4.45 -14.94 16.92
CA ARG A 250 5.16 -16.21 17.15
C ARG A 250 4.23 -17.42 17.29
N ASP A 251 3.10 -17.46 16.57
CA ASP A 251 2.21 -18.61 16.71
C ASP A 251 2.84 -19.86 16.07
N GLU A 252 3.41 -20.74 16.91
CA GLU A 252 3.94 -22.06 16.59
C GLU A 252 2.91 -22.99 15.93
N ALA A 253 1.62 -22.64 15.99
CA ALA A 253 0.54 -23.36 15.32
C ALA A 253 0.44 -23.08 13.80
N ALA A 254 1.20 -22.11 13.28
CA ALA A 254 1.41 -21.99 11.85
C ALA A 254 2.26 -23.18 11.40
N THR A 255 1.59 -24.18 10.80
CA THR A 255 2.15 -25.41 10.20
C THR A 255 3.64 -25.30 9.87
N ALA A 256 4.45 -26.23 10.39
CA ALA A 256 5.92 -26.25 10.39
C ALA A 256 6.63 -25.88 9.07
N ASP A 257 5.93 -25.92 7.93
CA ASP A 257 6.43 -25.53 6.61
C ASP A 257 6.35 -24.03 6.30
N ALA A 258 5.73 -23.21 7.16
CA ALA A 258 5.44 -21.80 6.89
C ALA A 258 5.72 -20.83 8.06
N ALA A 259 6.41 -21.28 9.12
CA ALA A 259 6.75 -20.40 10.23
C ALA A 259 7.60 -19.22 9.74
N PRO A 260 7.22 -17.95 10.00
CA PRO A 260 8.03 -16.81 9.61
C PRO A 260 9.38 -16.92 10.34
N THR A 261 10.49 -16.82 9.60
CA THR A 261 11.80 -16.81 10.23
C THR A 261 11.87 -15.66 11.23
N GLN A 262 12.68 -15.80 12.28
CA GLN A 262 12.87 -14.75 13.30
C GLN A 262 13.14 -13.36 12.69
N GLU A 263 13.77 -13.34 11.51
CA GLU A 263 14.05 -12.15 10.73
C GLU A 263 12.78 -11.49 10.14
N TRP A 264 11.82 -12.27 9.61
CA TRP A 264 10.52 -11.76 9.14
C TRP A 264 9.68 -11.18 10.28
N GLN A 265 9.74 -11.81 11.46
CA GLN A 265 9.08 -11.33 12.66
C GLN A 265 9.63 -9.97 13.07
N ALA A 266 10.96 -9.86 13.17
CA ALA A 266 11.62 -8.59 13.50
C ALA A 266 11.32 -7.51 12.46
N LEU A 267 11.43 -7.81 11.16
CA LEU A 267 11.17 -6.85 10.10
C LEU A 267 9.73 -6.34 10.12
N SER A 268 8.76 -7.23 10.37
CA SER A 268 7.34 -6.87 10.44
C SER A 268 7.03 -6.04 11.69
N ALA A 269 7.61 -6.38 12.83
CA ALA A 269 7.49 -5.61 14.07
C ALA A 269 8.09 -4.21 13.93
N VAL A 270 9.29 -4.09 13.34
CA VAL A 270 9.93 -2.80 13.04
C VAL A 270 9.07 -1.99 12.07
N THR A 271 8.48 -2.64 11.05
CA THR A 271 7.57 -1.97 10.10
C THR A 271 6.32 -1.44 10.80
N LEU A 272 5.70 -2.21 11.70
CA LEU A 272 4.57 -1.74 12.51
C LEU A 272 4.95 -0.52 13.36
N GLY A 273 6.10 -0.58 14.04
CA GLY A 273 6.61 0.55 14.82
C GLY A 273 6.85 1.79 13.96
N ALA A 274 7.46 1.63 12.79
CA ALA A 274 7.69 2.72 11.84
C ALA A 274 6.38 3.33 11.31
N ILE A 275 5.36 2.51 11.03
CA ILE A 275 4.03 2.99 10.64
C ILE A 275 3.40 3.82 11.76
N VAL A 276 3.43 3.33 13.01
CA VAL A 276 2.89 4.08 14.16
C VAL A 276 3.62 5.41 14.32
N ILE A 277 4.94 5.42 14.23
CA ILE A 277 5.73 6.66 14.29
C ILE A 277 5.31 7.62 13.17
N LEU A 278 5.23 7.15 11.93
CA LEU A 278 4.88 7.96 10.77
C LEU A 278 3.50 8.61 10.91
N VAL A 279 2.45 7.85 11.28
CA VAL A 279 1.08 8.40 11.36
C VAL A 279 0.89 9.41 12.51
N TRP A 280 1.83 9.47 13.46
CA TRP A 280 1.82 10.42 14.57
C TRP A 280 2.71 11.65 14.33
N ILE A 281 3.89 11.51 13.72
CA ILE A 281 4.85 12.63 13.65
C ILE A 281 4.42 13.72 12.66
N GLY A 282 3.91 13.36 11.47
CA GLY A 282 3.66 14.33 10.37
C GLY A 282 2.72 15.50 10.72
N SER A 283 1.89 15.34 11.74
CA SER A 283 0.94 16.35 12.21
C SER A 283 1.41 17.21 13.39
N LEU A 284 2.37 16.74 14.18
CA LEU A 284 2.57 17.27 15.53
C LEU A 284 3.48 18.50 15.58
N TRP A 285 4.46 18.63 14.69
CA TRP A 285 5.43 19.72 14.80
C TRP A 285 6.27 19.99 13.54
N GLU A 286 6.33 21.24 13.09
CA GLU A 286 7.18 21.68 11.98
C GLU A 286 8.70 21.43 12.20
N PRO A 287 9.25 21.59 13.43
CA PRO A 287 10.65 21.22 13.72
C PRO A 287 10.96 19.73 13.54
N LEU A 288 9.95 18.86 13.64
CA LEU A 288 10.08 17.42 13.43
C LEU A 288 9.98 17.01 11.96
N GLY A 289 9.83 17.96 11.03
CA GLY A 289 9.67 17.66 9.61
C GLY A 289 10.77 16.77 9.03
N LEU A 290 12.01 16.85 9.51
CA LEU A 290 13.06 15.93 9.07
C LEU A 290 12.83 14.48 9.56
N PHE A 291 12.33 14.31 10.79
CA PHE A 291 12.00 12.98 11.32
C PHE A 291 10.81 12.37 10.61
N ASP A 292 9.82 13.17 10.22
CA ASP A 292 8.67 12.73 9.44
C ASP A 292 9.08 12.19 8.06
N GLU A 293 9.99 12.91 7.39
CA GLU A 293 10.59 12.45 6.14
C GLU A 293 11.34 11.13 6.36
N LEU A 294 12.22 11.05 7.35
CA LEU A 294 12.97 9.82 7.63
C LEU A 294 12.04 8.64 7.94
N ALA A 295 10.95 8.87 8.68
CA ALA A 295 9.93 7.86 8.95
C ALA A 295 9.22 7.42 7.66
N SER A 296 8.85 8.36 6.78
CA SER A 296 8.24 8.06 5.49
C SER A 296 9.16 7.20 4.60
N TRP A 297 10.44 7.58 4.50
CA TRP A 297 11.43 6.83 3.75
C TRP A 297 11.69 5.44 4.34
N ALA A 298 11.73 5.33 5.68
CA ALA A 298 11.86 4.05 6.36
C ALA A 298 10.66 3.13 6.09
N VAL A 299 9.43 3.63 6.22
CA VAL A 299 8.21 2.86 5.92
C VAL A 299 8.20 2.43 4.45
N ALA A 300 8.59 3.31 3.52
CA ALA A 300 8.70 2.96 2.10
C ALA A 300 9.69 1.82 1.85
N GLY A 301 10.90 1.92 2.41
CA GLY A 301 11.93 0.89 2.29
C GLY A 301 11.51 -0.45 2.89
N LEU A 302 10.93 -0.42 4.10
CA LEU A 302 10.49 -1.61 4.83
C LEU A 302 9.32 -2.32 4.13
N LEU A 303 8.28 -1.58 3.72
CA LEU A 303 7.15 -2.14 2.98
C LEU A 303 7.59 -2.67 1.61
N GLY A 304 8.47 -1.95 0.90
CA GLY A 304 9.02 -2.41 -0.38
C GLY A 304 9.80 -3.71 -0.24
N ALA A 305 10.64 -3.83 0.79
CA ALA A 305 11.39 -5.06 1.08
C ALA A 305 10.45 -6.23 1.38
N LEU A 306 9.45 -6.05 2.25
CA LEU A 306 8.46 -7.08 2.58
C LEU A 306 7.59 -7.47 1.37
N ALA A 307 7.17 -6.51 0.54
CA ALA A 307 6.39 -6.77 -0.67
C ALA A 307 7.16 -7.57 -1.72
N LEU A 308 8.39 -7.15 -2.06
CA LEU A 308 9.22 -7.87 -3.04
C LEU A 308 9.51 -9.31 -2.62
N ARG A 309 9.57 -9.56 -1.32
CA ARG A 309 9.82 -10.89 -0.76
C ARG A 309 8.59 -11.77 -0.61
N SER A 310 7.42 -11.16 -0.43
CA SER A 310 6.14 -11.87 -0.31
C SER A 310 5.48 -12.13 -1.65
N LEU A 311 5.91 -11.47 -2.74
CA LEU A 311 5.39 -11.72 -4.08
C LEU A 311 5.65 -13.16 -4.53
N PRO A 312 4.62 -13.86 -5.03
CA PRO A 312 4.73 -15.24 -5.49
C PRO A 312 5.34 -15.32 -6.91
N ILE A 313 6.53 -14.75 -7.09
CA ILE A 313 7.29 -14.80 -8.36
C ILE A 313 7.89 -16.20 -8.49
N GLY A 314 7.35 -17.00 -9.40
CA GLY A 314 7.72 -18.40 -9.56
C GLY A 314 9.21 -18.58 -9.84
N ALA A 315 9.85 -19.53 -9.15
CA ALA A 315 10.87 -20.30 -9.81
C ALA A 315 10.23 -20.94 -11.05
N VAL A 316 10.91 -20.84 -12.18
CA VAL A 316 10.65 -21.68 -13.35
C VAL A 316 10.49 -23.10 -12.83
N ALA A 317 9.34 -23.73 -13.09
CA ALA A 317 9.10 -25.11 -12.73
C ALA A 317 10.31 -25.92 -13.19
N ARG A 318 11.17 -26.34 -12.26
CA ARG A 318 12.21 -27.30 -12.60
C ARG A 318 11.43 -28.51 -13.10
N PRO A 319 11.60 -28.94 -14.35
CA PRO A 319 10.96 -30.16 -14.81
C PRO A 319 11.31 -31.23 -13.78
N GLN A 320 10.29 -31.86 -13.19
CA GLN A 320 10.52 -33.04 -12.37
C GLN A 320 11.40 -33.96 -13.20
N PRO A 321 12.56 -34.42 -12.68
CA PRO A 321 13.29 -35.47 -13.37
C PRO A 321 12.29 -36.60 -13.56
N ARG A 322 11.93 -36.87 -14.83
CA ARG A 322 11.07 -37.99 -15.18
C ARG A 322 11.68 -39.17 -14.46
N GLY A 323 10.90 -39.76 -13.55
CA GLY A 323 11.34 -40.93 -12.79
C GLY A 323 12.00 -41.88 -13.75
N SER A 324 13.26 -42.20 -13.47
CA SER A 324 13.95 -43.31 -14.08
C SER A 324 13.00 -44.49 -14.00
N VAL A 325 12.50 -44.91 -15.16
CA VAL A 325 11.74 -46.14 -15.30
C VAL A 325 12.66 -47.22 -14.75
N GLU A 326 12.34 -47.69 -13.56
CA GLU A 326 12.95 -48.85 -12.94
C GLU A 326 12.62 -50.03 -13.85
N THR A 327 13.54 -50.34 -14.76
CA THR A 327 13.47 -51.54 -15.58
C THR A 327 13.73 -52.72 -14.67
N ALA A 328 12.67 -53.25 -14.07
CA ALA A 328 12.66 -54.60 -13.57
C ALA A 328 12.73 -55.57 -14.76
N ARG A 329 13.89 -56.20 -14.94
CA ARG A 329 14.09 -57.45 -15.68
C ARG A 329 15.03 -58.32 -14.87
#